data_AF-A0A0G0GBW6-F1
#
_entry.id   AF-A0A0G0GBW6-F1
#
_cell.length_a   1.000
_cell.length_b   1.000
_cell.length_c   1.000
_cell.angle_alpha   90.00
_cell.angle_beta   90.00
_cell.angle_gamma   90.00
#
_symmetry.space_group_name_H-M   'P 1'
#
loop_
_entity.id
_entity.type
_entity.pdbx_description
1 polymer ?
#
loop_
_entity_poly.entity_id
_entity_poly.type
_entity_poly.pdbx_seq_one_letter_code
_entity_poly.pdbx_strand_id
1 'polypeptide(L)'
;MANSQLNELVDYIKKASQAGQSDGQTRQILSKNGWSDAEVDEAFGVLSVNKTSQRPQQRPQPTQVQQQTASQMQPKPLQPLQPQKPEIKIQPLQTQAQPASLPEIKPQAQSKYQPIEAIENKKFRRGEHSIFKLFAFLSIILIITAIIGAGVALATRVWDPTWSPFRPAPDAVISKAWNNLKQVKSENFSSRLLLSGKDIKSHGVGGIFDITMEVNGGADISDPRNKLVSMQAEIGASGTDDTGYKYDLSLSGEIRLIGESLYLKLDNINLGELWFFLSMFDIDVSKLEGRWIKFDSKGVYSDVIAGQQTQSQKDIQDKKVYDIKQLPDNQGSEGKEYHYSISLNRTKLNSALPDIFNFLQEYINKNSTGNFGNFPGEYTLDGFKKDVNNTFDKIGDLSVGLFIGKSDMLFHKISFDKGVDISKFDSKASGIIQISYKSEKSGINQPLLISAPNDYENFENVFNEIAGPIIKTRQVRSDMTQIAGLAALYYSSNKSYYSFCRGGYLNGFLKTYGAELAMLSKDMVAQGTGWANCFSNAQSFCISVQLADKSWLCATQNGYSLGTTKCTSAATLCK
;
A
#
# COMPACT_ATOMS: atom_id res chain seq x y z
N MET A 1 -23.80 37.23 -19.22
CA MET A 1 -22.44 37.68 -19.55
C MET A 1 -21.46 36.51 -19.74
N ALA A 2 -21.58 35.39 -18.99
CA ALA A 2 -20.70 34.21 -19.11
C ALA A 2 -20.59 33.59 -20.53
N ASN A 3 -21.68 33.50 -21.30
CA ASN A 3 -21.64 32.89 -22.64
C ASN A 3 -20.83 33.67 -23.69
N SER A 4 -20.55 34.97 -23.47
CA SER A 4 -19.79 35.77 -24.45
C SER A 4 -18.30 35.48 -24.37
N GLN A 5 -17.75 35.36 -23.16
CA GLN A 5 -16.33 35.14 -22.91
C GLN A 5 -15.90 33.71 -23.30
N LEU A 6 -16.76 32.72 -23.04
CA LEU A 6 -16.49 31.34 -23.46
C LEU A 6 -16.41 31.22 -25.00
N ASN A 7 -17.27 31.92 -25.74
CA ASN A 7 -17.24 31.90 -27.21
C ASN A 7 -15.98 32.59 -27.77
N GLU A 8 -15.55 33.70 -27.18
CA GLU A 8 -14.29 34.36 -27.55
C GLU A 8 -13.07 33.44 -27.31
N LEU A 9 -13.08 32.72 -26.20
CA LEU A 9 -12.02 31.77 -25.84
C LEU A 9 -11.97 30.57 -26.80
N VAL A 10 -13.12 30.00 -27.13
CA VAL A 10 -13.26 28.91 -28.11
C VAL A 10 -12.77 29.36 -29.50
N ASP A 11 -13.10 30.57 -29.93
CA ASP A 11 -12.67 31.10 -31.22
C ASP A 11 -11.16 31.42 -31.25
N TYR A 12 -10.60 31.88 -30.13
CA TYR A 12 -9.15 32.04 -29.98
C TYR A 12 -8.43 30.69 -30.12
N ILE A 13 -8.89 29.65 -29.42
CA ILE A 13 -8.29 28.30 -29.47
C ILE A 13 -8.37 27.71 -30.89
N LYS A 14 -9.49 27.90 -31.60
CA LYS A 14 -9.61 27.49 -33.02
C LYS A 14 -8.57 28.19 -33.90
N LYS A 15 -8.40 29.51 -33.77
CA LYS A 15 -7.42 30.27 -34.55
C LYS A 15 -5.98 29.86 -34.22
N ALA A 16 -5.68 29.62 -32.95
CA ALA A 16 -4.38 29.13 -32.50
C ALA A 16 -4.05 27.75 -33.09
N SER A 17 -5.03 26.83 -33.09
CA SER A 17 -4.89 25.51 -33.70
C SER A 17 -4.72 25.58 -35.23
N GLN A 18 -5.47 26.46 -35.90
CA GLN A 18 -5.32 26.72 -37.35
C GLN A 18 -3.94 27.33 -37.70
N ALA A 19 -3.35 28.09 -36.78
CA ALA A 19 -2.00 28.63 -36.89
C ALA A 19 -0.88 27.63 -36.53
N GLY A 20 -1.22 26.38 -36.21
CA GLY A 20 -0.26 25.32 -35.91
C GLY A 20 0.31 25.36 -34.48
N GLN A 21 -0.28 26.13 -33.56
CA GLN A 21 0.10 26.09 -32.15
C GLN A 21 -0.40 24.80 -31.50
N SER A 22 0.41 24.21 -30.62
CA SER A 22 -0.02 23.04 -29.84
C SER A 22 -0.94 23.46 -28.69
N ASP A 23 -1.85 22.58 -28.27
CA ASP A 23 -2.77 22.84 -27.16
C ASP A 23 -2.04 23.30 -25.88
N GLY A 24 -0.85 22.75 -25.61
CA GLY A 24 0.01 23.17 -24.50
C GLY A 24 0.54 24.61 -24.62
N GLN A 25 0.92 25.05 -25.82
CA GLN A 25 1.33 26.43 -26.08
C GLN A 25 0.15 27.40 -25.93
N THR A 26 -1.02 27.03 -26.46
CA THR A 26 -2.24 27.84 -26.35
C THR A 26 -2.68 28.00 -24.89
N ARG A 27 -2.61 26.93 -24.08
CA ARG A 27 -2.91 26.97 -22.64
C ARG A 27 -1.98 27.93 -21.88
N GLN A 28 -0.68 27.88 -22.16
CA GLN A 28 0.29 28.79 -21.54
C GLN A 28 0.03 30.27 -21.91
N ILE A 29 -0.37 30.55 -23.15
CA ILE A 29 -0.69 31.93 -23.58
C ILE A 29 -1.97 32.42 -22.90
N LEU A 30 -3.00 31.58 -22.80
CA LEU A 30 -4.27 31.93 -22.15
C LEU A 30 -4.09 32.20 -20.65
N SER A 31 -3.32 31.36 -19.95
CA SER A 31 -2.96 31.57 -18.55
C SER A 31 -2.21 32.90 -18.34
N LYS A 32 -1.24 33.22 -19.23
CA LYS A 32 -0.53 34.52 -19.21
C LYS A 32 -1.45 35.72 -19.46
N ASN A 33 -2.55 35.52 -20.17
CA ASN A 33 -3.56 36.56 -20.46
C ASN A 33 -4.66 36.64 -19.40
N GLY A 34 -4.51 35.93 -18.26
CA GLY A 34 -5.39 36.05 -17.10
C GLY A 34 -6.64 35.16 -17.14
N TRP A 35 -6.72 34.20 -18.07
CA TRP A 35 -7.77 33.19 -18.07
C TRP A 35 -7.52 32.13 -17.00
N SER A 36 -8.55 31.73 -16.28
CA SER A 36 -8.44 30.65 -15.29
C SER A 36 -8.37 29.28 -15.97
N ASP A 37 -7.71 28.32 -15.33
CA ASP A 37 -7.56 26.97 -15.87
C ASP A 37 -8.93 26.29 -16.14
N ALA A 38 -9.93 26.59 -15.30
CA ALA A 38 -11.29 26.09 -15.46
C ALA A 38 -11.96 26.61 -16.75
N GLU A 39 -11.82 27.90 -17.06
CA GLU A 39 -12.38 28.49 -18.30
C GLU A 39 -11.66 27.93 -19.55
N VAL A 40 -10.35 27.74 -19.45
CA VAL A 40 -9.54 27.14 -20.52
C VAL A 40 -9.96 25.69 -20.77
N ASP A 41 -10.12 24.89 -19.71
CA ASP A 41 -10.56 23.49 -19.82
C ASP A 41 -11.98 23.36 -20.37
N GLU A 42 -12.90 24.22 -19.94
CA GLU A 42 -14.26 24.28 -20.48
C GLU A 42 -14.25 24.56 -21.99
N ALA A 43 -13.45 25.54 -22.44
CA ALA A 43 -13.34 25.88 -23.86
C ALA A 43 -12.71 24.76 -24.72
N PHE A 44 -11.69 24.06 -24.21
CA PHE A 44 -11.14 22.87 -24.88
C PHE A 44 -12.12 21.69 -24.90
N GLY A 45 -12.96 21.56 -23.87
CA GLY A 45 -14.04 20.58 -23.81
C GLY A 45 -15.06 20.75 -24.93
N VAL A 46 -15.50 22.00 -25.19
CA VAL A 46 -16.44 22.33 -26.28
C VAL A 46 -15.89 21.96 -27.67
N LEU A 47 -14.57 22.09 -27.88
CA LEU A 47 -13.92 21.74 -29.14
C LEU A 47 -13.73 20.24 -29.34
N SER A 48 -13.58 19.49 -28.25
CA SER A 48 -13.39 18.04 -28.28
C SER A 48 -14.67 17.29 -28.68
N VAL A 49 -15.84 17.83 -28.33
CA VAL A 49 -17.15 17.29 -28.73
C VAL A 49 -17.41 17.40 -30.23
N ASN A 50 -16.79 18.39 -30.92
CA ASN A 50 -17.00 18.63 -32.35
C ASN A 50 -16.02 17.91 -33.30
N LYS A 51 -14.95 17.28 -32.78
CA LYS A 51 -13.96 16.57 -33.62
C LYS A 51 -14.39 15.18 -34.10
N THR A 52 -15.53 14.65 -33.62
CA THR A 52 -15.96 13.27 -33.90
C THR A 52 -16.63 13.06 -35.27
N SER A 53 -16.72 14.07 -36.16
CA SER A 53 -17.51 13.97 -37.40
C SER A 53 -16.74 13.98 -38.73
N GLN A 54 -15.41 14.07 -38.76
CA GLN A 54 -14.68 13.99 -40.04
C GLN A 54 -13.36 13.22 -39.93
N ARG A 55 -13.36 11.97 -40.43
CA ARG A 55 -12.13 11.24 -40.80
C ARG A 55 -12.26 10.73 -42.25
N PRO A 56 -11.36 11.12 -43.17
CA PRO A 56 -11.32 10.55 -44.53
C PRO A 56 -10.83 9.10 -44.51
N GLN A 57 -11.45 8.25 -45.31
CA GLN A 57 -11.04 6.87 -45.56
C GLN A 57 -9.67 6.82 -46.27
N GLN A 58 -8.69 6.16 -45.65
CA GLN A 58 -7.46 5.74 -46.32
C GLN A 58 -7.55 4.25 -46.68
N ARG A 59 -7.24 3.96 -47.94
CA ARG A 59 -7.23 2.65 -48.59
C ARG A 59 -5.99 1.85 -48.14
N PRO A 60 -6.09 0.54 -47.86
CA PRO A 60 -4.93 -0.27 -47.47
C PRO A 60 -4.05 -0.61 -48.68
N GLN A 61 -2.73 -0.48 -48.50
CA GLN A 61 -1.70 -1.04 -49.38
C GLN A 61 -1.23 -2.40 -48.82
N PRO A 62 -0.77 -3.34 -49.68
CA PRO A 62 -0.44 -4.70 -49.27
C PRO A 62 0.98 -4.84 -48.71
N THR A 63 1.11 -5.64 -47.66
CA THR A 63 2.36 -6.04 -47.00
C THR A 63 3.17 -6.99 -47.87
N GLN A 64 4.44 -6.65 -48.15
CA GLN A 64 5.44 -7.61 -48.62
C GLN A 64 6.13 -8.28 -47.43
N VAL A 65 6.15 -9.61 -47.46
CA VAL A 65 6.87 -10.48 -46.53
C VAL A 65 8.32 -10.55 -46.98
N GLN A 66 9.27 -10.22 -46.10
CA GLN A 66 10.68 -10.52 -46.30
C GLN A 66 11.13 -11.50 -45.21
N GLN A 67 11.36 -12.75 -45.62
CA GLN A 67 12.00 -13.78 -44.81
C GLN A 67 13.46 -13.39 -44.54
N GLN A 68 13.84 -13.36 -43.26
CA GLN A 68 15.24 -13.49 -42.86
C GLN A 68 15.40 -14.74 -42.02
N THR A 69 16.22 -15.64 -42.57
CA THR A 69 16.73 -16.86 -41.97
C THR A 69 17.82 -16.49 -40.96
N ALA A 70 17.69 -16.93 -39.70
CA ALA A 70 18.81 -16.95 -38.76
C ALA A 70 18.68 -18.12 -37.78
N SER A 71 19.56 -19.09 -38.00
CA SER A 71 20.20 -20.05 -37.09
C SER A 71 19.46 -20.57 -35.86
N GLN A 72 19.23 -21.88 -35.91
CA GLN A 72 18.90 -22.75 -34.78
C GLN A 72 20.01 -22.73 -33.71
N MET A 73 19.64 -22.36 -32.48
CA MET A 73 20.26 -22.88 -31.26
C MET A 73 19.17 -23.60 -30.47
N GLN A 74 19.33 -24.92 -30.30
CA GLN A 74 18.47 -25.75 -29.47
C GLN A 74 18.57 -25.33 -27.99
N PRO A 75 17.44 -25.09 -27.29
CA PRO A 75 17.44 -25.04 -25.84
C PRO A 75 17.49 -26.46 -25.27
N LYS A 76 18.42 -26.67 -24.36
CA LYS A 76 18.52 -27.84 -23.47
C LYS A 76 17.25 -27.93 -22.61
N PRO A 77 16.65 -29.12 -22.39
CA PRO A 77 15.43 -29.23 -21.59
C PRO A 77 15.70 -28.87 -20.13
N LEU A 78 14.96 -27.90 -19.59
CA LEU A 78 14.93 -27.60 -18.17
C LEU A 78 14.08 -28.66 -17.47
N GLN A 79 14.69 -29.38 -16.52
CA GLN A 79 13.98 -30.27 -15.60
C GLN A 79 13.16 -29.44 -14.60
N PRO A 80 11.97 -29.90 -14.17
CA PRO A 80 11.19 -29.22 -13.14
C PRO A 80 11.92 -29.27 -11.79
N LEU A 81 12.16 -28.10 -11.20
CA LEU A 81 12.56 -27.98 -9.81
C LEU A 81 11.38 -28.39 -8.92
N GLN A 82 11.50 -29.53 -8.25
CA GLN A 82 10.59 -29.92 -7.17
C GLN A 82 10.81 -28.99 -5.96
N PRO A 83 9.74 -28.56 -5.27
CA PRO A 83 9.86 -27.78 -4.04
C PRO A 83 10.41 -28.66 -2.91
N GLN A 84 11.62 -28.36 -2.44
CA GLN A 84 12.16 -28.93 -1.20
C GLN A 84 11.52 -28.23 0.01
N LYS A 85 10.68 -28.97 0.73
CA LYS A 85 10.15 -28.63 2.05
C LYS A 85 11.26 -28.85 3.09
N PRO A 86 11.71 -27.82 3.84
CA PRO A 86 12.63 -28.03 4.95
C PRO A 86 11.90 -28.69 6.12
N GLU A 87 12.31 -29.91 6.46
CA GLU A 87 11.87 -30.63 7.64
C GLU A 87 12.65 -30.13 8.86
N ILE A 88 12.02 -29.28 9.68
CA ILE A 88 12.59 -28.81 10.95
C ILE A 88 12.39 -29.91 11.99
N LYS A 89 13.48 -30.64 12.31
CA LYS A 89 13.55 -31.50 13.49
C LYS A 89 13.65 -30.63 14.75
N ILE A 90 12.53 -30.51 15.46
CA ILE A 90 12.49 -29.93 16.80
C ILE A 90 13.01 -30.97 17.79
N GLN A 91 14.17 -30.73 18.41
CA GLN A 91 14.59 -31.44 19.62
C GLN A 91 13.87 -30.83 20.83
N PRO A 92 13.27 -31.63 21.72
CA PRO A 92 12.63 -31.12 22.93
C PRO A 92 13.69 -30.69 23.95
N LEU A 93 13.56 -29.45 24.42
CA LEU A 93 14.33 -28.90 25.53
C LEU A 93 13.86 -29.55 26.84
N GLN A 94 14.72 -30.34 27.48
CA GLN A 94 14.45 -30.88 28.82
C GLN A 94 14.65 -29.79 29.87
N THR A 95 13.56 -29.43 30.54
CA THR A 95 13.56 -28.59 31.74
C THR A 95 13.97 -29.44 32.95
N GLN A 96 15.15 -29.18 33.52
CA GLN A 96 15.47 -29.59 34.89
C GLN A 96 15.30 -28.39 35.82
N ALA A 97 14.26 -28.45 36.63
CA ALA A 97 14.09 -27.61 37.81
C ALA A 97 14.61 -28.36 39.04
N GLN A 98 15.43 -27.72 39.86
CA GLN A 98 15.46 -27.98 41.30
C GLN A 98 15.97 -26.74 42.06
N PRO A 99 15.41 -26.45 43.26
CA PRO A 99 15.68 -25.23 44.02
C PRO A 99 16.76 -25.46 45.10
N ALA A 100 17.53 -24.43 45.43
CA ALA A 100 18.33 -24.42 46.64
C ALA A 100 18.27 -23.04 47.31
N SER A 101 17.66 -23.06 48.50
CA SER A 101 17.49 -22.01 49.48
C SER A 101 18.81 -21.40 49.97
N LEU A 102 18.78 -20.07 50.16
CA LEU A 102 19.71 -19.33 51.00
C LEU A 102 19.69 -19.85 52.45
N PRO A 103 20.84 -19.80 53.14
CA PRO A 103 20.87 -19.43 54.53
C PRO A 103 21.61 -18.09 54.75
N GLU A 104 20.92 -17.27 55.52
CA GLU A 104 21.36 -16.07 56.24
C GLU A 104 22.51 -16.39 57.21
N ILE A 105 23.56 -15.56 57.23
CA ILE A 105 24.55 -15.55 58.32
C ILE A 105 24.82 -14.11 58.77
N LYS A 106 24.42 -13.83 60.01
CA LYS A 106 24.75 -12.64 60.82
C LYS A 106 26.19 -12.71 61.38
N PRO A 107 26.76 -11.58 61.86
CA PRO A 107 28.17 -11.43 62.17
C PRO A 107 28.52 -11.77 63.63
N GLN A 108 29.70 -12.35 63.90
CA GLN A 108 30.34 -12.28 65.22
C GLN A 108 31.85 -12.60 65.24
N ALA A 109 32.60 -11.61 65.77
CA ALA A 109 33.69 -11.65 66.77
C ALA A 109 34.96 -12.53 66.63
N GLN A 110 36.10 -11.81 66.70
CA GLN A 110 37.35 -12.04 67.45
C GLN A 110 37.96 -13.45 67.55
N SER A 111 39.23 -13.59 67.15
CA SER A 111 40.23 -14.33 67.95
C SER A 111 41.68 -14.02 67.59
N LYS A 112 42.42 -13.59 68.62
CA LYS A 112 43.85 -13.80 68.94
C LYS A 112 44.94 -13.72 67.87
N TYR A 113 45.78 -12.69 68.06
CA TYR A 113 47.22 -12.72 67.80
C TYR A 113 47.92 -13.80 68.65
N GLN A 114 48.80 -14.58 68.03
CA GLN A 114 50.02 -15.11 68.65
C GLN A 114 51.20 -14.98 67.67
N PRO A 115 52.42 -14.70 68.17
CA PRO A 115 53.60 -14.48 67.35
C PRO A 115 54.20 -15.84 66.96
N ILE A 116 54.64 -15.96 65.70
CA ILE A 116 55.51 -17.07 65.29
C ILE A 116 56.92 -16.52 65.07
N GLU A 117 57.83 -17.23 65.72
CA GLU A 117 59.24 -17.00 65.88
C GLU A 117 60.03 -16.99 64.57
N ALA A 118 61.21 -16.40 64.69
CA ALA A 118 62.24 -16.30 63.67
C ALA A 118 62.61 -17.67 63.08
N ILE A 119 62.46 -17.80 61.76
CA ILE A 119 63.15 -18.84 60.99
C ILE A 119 64.30 -18.17 60.23
N GLU A 120 65.47 -18.38 60.80
CA GLU A 120 66.81 -18.48 60.22
C GLU A 120 66.97 -18.24 58.70
N ASN A 121 67.82 -17.26 58.42
CA ASN A 121 68.44 -16.97 57.13
C ASN A 121 69.17 -18.19 56.54
N LYS A 122 68.56 -18.87 55.56
CA LYS A 122 69.32 -19.62 54.54
C LYS A 122 69.58 -18.72 53.33
N LYS A 123 70.84 -18.27 53.25
CA LYS A 123 71.52 -17.72 52.06
C LYS A 123 71.13 -18.51 50.80
N PHE A 124 70.19 -18.00 50.02
CA PHE A 124 69.94 -18.48 48.68
C PHE A 124 70.92 -17.82 47.72
N ARG A 125 71.67 -18.65 47.00
CA ARG A 125 72.78 -18.29 46.13
C ARG A 125 72.34 -17.30 45.05
N ARG A 126 72.99 -16.13 45.09
CA ARG A 126 73.08 -15.12 44.04
C ARG A 126 73.78 -15.77 42.83
N GLY A 127 73.01 -16.24 41.85
CA GLY A 127 73.59 -16.91 40.69
C GLY A 127 72.63 -17.47 39.64
N GLU A 128 71.45 -16.87 39.41
CA GLU A 128 70.62 -17.24 38.23
C GLU A 128 69.58 -16.15 37.86
N HIS A 129 69.90 -14.87 38.07
CA HIS A 129 69.00 -13.76 37.76
C HIS A 129 68.87 -13.42 36.25
N SER A 130 69.59 -14.11 35.37
CA SER A 130 69.57 -13.82 33.92
C SER A 130 68.34 -14.41 33.22
N ILE A 131 67.96 -15.64 33.56
CA ILE A 131 66.84 -16.36 32.90
C ILE A 131 65.48 -15.76 33.30
N PHE A 132 65.28 -15.40 34.58
CA PHE A 132 64.04 -14.76 35.04
C PHE A 132 63.85 -13.36 34.45
N LYS A 133 64.94 -12.59 34.26
CA LYS A 133 64.91 -11.30 33.56
C LYS A 133 64.59 -11.46 32.08
N LEU A 134 65.08 -12.52 31.44
CA LEU A 134 64.76 -12.85 30.05
C LEU A 134 63.28 -13.23 29.89
N PHE A 135 62.71 -14.06 30.77
CA PHE A 135 61.29 -14.41 30.73
C PHE A 135 60.38 -13.22 31.03
N ALA A 136 60.74 -12.37 32.00
CA ALA A 136 60.00 -11.14 32.29
C ALA A 136 60.07 -10.14 31.11
N PHE A 137 61.22 -10.04 30.43
CA PHE A 137 61.36 -9.20 29.25
C PHE A 137 60.55 -9.73 28.06
N LEU A 138 60.57 -11.05 27.82
CA LEU A 138 59.79 -11.70 26.76
C LEU A 138 58.28 -11.60 27.00
N SER A 139 57.82 -11.71 28.26
CA SER A 139 56.39 -11.53 28.57
C SER A 139 55.95 -10.08 28.39
N ILE A 140 56.78 -9.09 28.74
CA ILE A 140 56.52 -7.67 28.45
C ILE A 140 56.43 -7.43 26.94
N ILE A 141 57.36 -7.97 26.13
CA ILE A 141 57.32 -7.86 24.67
C ILE A 141 56.03 -8.50 24.14
N LEU A 142 55.67 -9.69 24.61
CA LEU A 142 54.46 -10.38 24.15
C LEU A 142 53.19 -9.60 24.51
N ILE A 143 53.13 -8.97 25.69
CA ILE A 143 52.03 -8.08 26.11
C ILE A 143 51.99 -6.83 25.22
N ILE A 144 53.12 -6.18 24.97
CA ILE A 144 53.18 -5.00 24.09
C ILE A 144 52.75 -5.37 22.67
N THR A 145 53.21 -6.50 22.15
CA THR A 145 52.84 -6.99 20.81
C THR A 145 51.35 -7.34 20.74
N ALA A 146 50.78 -7.91 21.81
CA ALA A 146 49.35 -8.17 21.92
C ALA A 146 48.52 -6.86 22.00
N ILE A 147 48.99 -5.86 22.73
CA ILE A 147 48.35 -4.53 22.82
C ILE A 147 48.40 -3.82 21.47
N ILE A 148 49.54 -3.83 20.79
CA ILE A 148 49.70 -3.24 19.44
C ILE A 148 48.83 -4.01 18.44
N GLY A 149 48.85 -5.34 18.46
CA GLY A 149 48.02 -6.18 17.60
C GLY A 149 46.53 -5.95 17.82
N ALA A 150 46.09 -5.86 19.07
CA ALA A 150 44.71 -5.49 19.42
C ALA A 150 44.38 -4.06 18.95
N GLY A 151 45.29 -3.10 19.14
CA GLY A 151 45.13 -1.73 18.67
C GLY A 151 44.99 -1.64 17.15
N VAL A 152 45.81 -2.37 16.39
CA VAL A 152 45.71 -2.46 14.93
C VAL A 152 44.41 -3.15 14.51
N ALA A 153 44.01 -4.25 15.16
CA ALA A 153 42.77 -4.95 14.87
C ALA A 153 41.52 -4.08 15.14
N LEU A 154 41.56 -3.25 16.19
CA LEU A 154 40.52 -2.26 16.52
C LEU A 154 40.52 -1.10 15.51
N ALA A 155 41.68 -0.55 15.17
CA ALA A 155 41.81 0.56 14.23
C ALA A 155 41.42 0.18 12.79
N THR A 156 41.80 -1.03 12.35
CA THR A 156 41.41 -1.61 11.06
C THR A 156 39.99 -2.18 11.06
N ARG A 157 39.32 -2.20 12.21
CA ARG A 157 37.95 -2.71 12.41
C ARG A 157 37.77 -4.20 12.08
N VAL A 158 38.85 -4.98 12.02
CA VAL A 158 38.78 -6.45 11.94
C VAL A 158 38.11 -7.00 13.21
N TRP A 159 38.39 -6.39 14.36
CA TRP A 159 37.69 -6.61 15.62
C TRP A 159 37.04 -5.30 16.06
N ASP A 160 35.71 -5.21 16.02
CA ASP A 160 34.96 -3.97 16.31
C ASP A 160 33.90 -4.20 17.40
N PRO A 161 34.32 -4.44 18.66
CA PRO A 161 33.39 -4.59 19.78
C PRO A 161 32.60 -3.29 20.03
N THR A 162 31.46 -3.39 20.71
CA THR A 162 30.58 -2.24 20.96
C THR A 162 31.24 -1.11 21.77
N TRP A 163 32.29 -1.42 22.54
CA TRP A 163 33.09 -0.47 23.32
C TRP A 163 34.32 0.09 22.57
N SER A 164 34.55 -0.31 21.31
CA SER A 164 35.72 0.14 20.54
C SER A 164 35.76 1.67 20.40
N PRO A 165 36.88 2.34 20.74
CA PRO A 165 36.99 3.80 20.63
C PRO A 165 37.08 4.28 19.16
N PHE A 166 37.36 3.38 18.22
CA PHE A 166 37.43 3.68 16.78
C PHE A 166 36.11 3.42 16.04
N ARG A 167 35.09 2.96 16.78
CA ARG A 167 33.74 2.75 16.25
C ARG A 167 33.10 4.11 15.98
N PRO A 168 32.53 4.34 14.78
CA PRO A 168 31.84 5.60 14.52
C PRO A 168 30.66 5.79 15.48
N ALA A 169 30.40 7.04 15.84
CA ALA A 169 29.21 7.38 16.61
C ALA A 169 27.94 6.92 15.86
N PRO A 170 26.92 6.38 16.55
CA PRO A 170 25.68 5.90 15.93
C PRO A 170 25.03 6.91 14.97
N ASP A 171 24.97 8.18 15.38
CA ASP A 171 24.49 9.29 14.54
C ASP A 171 25.22 9.34 13.20
N ALA A 172 26.56 9.25 13.21
CA ALA A 172 27.36 9.33 12.00
C ALA A 172 27.13 8.13 11.08
N VAL A 173 26.89 6.93 11.64
CA VAL A 173 26.54 5.74 10.86
C VAL A 173 25.18 5.91 10.19
N ILE A 174 24.15 6.32 10.94
CA ILE A 174 22.79 6.52 10.43
C ILE A 174 22.77 7.62 9.36
N SER A 175 23.38 8.78 9.62
CA SER A 175 23.47 9.87 8.63
C SER A 175 24.22 9.45 7.37
N LYS A 176 25.29 8.65 7.50
CA LYS A 176 25.99 8.11 6.34
C LYS A 176 25.12 7.15 5.53
N ALA A 177 24.35 6.29 6.21
CA ALA A 177 23.41 5.39 5.54
C ALA A 177 22.31 6.14 4.77
N TRP A 178 21.74 7.19 5.36
CA TRP A 178 20.79 8.07 4.66
C TRP A 178 21.41 8.74 3.43
N ASN A 179 22.64 9.22 3.53
CA ASN A 179 23.33 9.81 2.38
C ASN A 179 23.63 8.78 1.28
N ASN A 180 23.96 7.55 1.67
CA ASN A 180 24.28 6.47 0.74
C ASN A 180 23.04 5.91 0.02
N LEU A 181 21.81 6.17 0.50
CA LEU A 181 20.59 5.82 -0.25
C LEU A 181 20.56 6.41 -1.66
N LYS A 182 21.15 7.60 -1.86
CA LYS A 182 21.26 8.25 -3.18
C LYS A 182 22.14 7.48 -4.17
N GLN A 183 22.95 6.55 -3.68
CA GLN A 183 23.85 5.72 -4.47
C GLN A 183 23.21 4.38 -4.84
N VAL A 184 22.05 4.05 -4.28
CA VAL A 184 21.31 2.84 -4.60
C VAL A 184 20.74 2.99 -6.01
N LYS A 185 21.25 2.16 -6.91
CA LYS A 185 20.79 2.06 -8.30
C LYS A 185 19.78 0.95 -8.48
N SER A 186 19.93 -0.13 -7.73
CA SER A 186 19.04 -1.27 -7.74
C SER A 186 19.04 -1.97 -6.38
N GLU A 187 17.95 -2.64 -6.05
CA GLU A 187 17.81 -3.44 -4.84
C GLU A 187 16.71 -4.48 -4.97
N ASN A 188 16.88 -5.62 -4.30
CA ASN A 188 15.78 -6.52 -3.94
C ASN A 188 15.25 -6.14 -2.56
N PHE A 189 13.95 -6.31 -2.36
CA PHE A 189 13.31 -6.04 -1.08
C PHE A 189 12.29 -7.13 -0.71
N SER A 190 12.15 -7.35 0.59
CA SER A 190 11.14 -8.21 1.21
C SER A 190 10.55 -7.46 2.39
N SER A 191 9.26 -7.18 2.35
CA SER A 191 8.53 -6.43 3.36
C SER A 191 7.34 -7.22 3.84
N ARG A 192 7.13 -7.26 5.16
CA ARG A 192 6.00 -7.90 5.82
C ARG A 192 5.41 -6.95 6.85
N LEU A 193 4.11 -6.73 6.76
CA LEU A 193 3.29 -6.06 7.76
C LEU A 193 2.31 -7.09 8.33
N LEU A 194 2.21 -7.14 9.66
CA LEU A 194 1.22 -7.92 10.40
C LEU A 194 0.51 -6.99 11.37
N LEU A 195 -0.82 -6.96 11.30
CA LEU A 195 -1.70 -6.29 12.24
C LEU A 195 -2.60 -7.36 12.85
N SER A 196 -2.45 -7.65 14.13
CA SER A 196 -3.27 -8.68 14.81
C SER A 196 -4.00 -8.09 16.01
N GLY A 197 -5.31 -8.27 16.09
CA GLY A 197 -6.12 -7.95 17.25
C GLY A 197 -6.46 -9.21 18.05
N LYS A 198 -6.08 -9.25 19.32
CA LYS A 198 -6.48 -10.31 20.26
C LYS A 198 -7.38 -9.75 21.35
N ASP A 199 -8.44 -10.50 21.67
CA ASP A 199 -9.44 -10.15 22.69
C ASP A 199 -10.02 -8.74 22.48
N ILE A 200 -10.22 -8.35 21.22
CA ILE A 200 -10.79 -7.06 20.87
C ILE A 200 -12.26 -7.08 21.25
N LYS A 201 -12.71 -6.08 21.99
CA LYS A 201 -14.13 -5.81 22.25
C LYS A 201 -14.35 -4.33 22.01
N SER A 202 -15.37 -3.96 21.25
CA SER A 202 -15.80 -2.58 21.09
C SER A 202 -17.32 -2.54 20.93
N HIS A 203 -17.98 -1.69 21.72
CA HIS A 203 -19.44 -1.49 21.62
C HIS A 203 -20.28 -2.78 21.71
N GLY A 204 -19.81 -3.77 22.47
CA GLY A 204 -20.51 -5.05 22.66
C GLY A 204 -20.28 -6.09 21.55
N VAL A 205 -19.44 -5.77 20.55
CA VAL A 205 -18.96 -6.72 19.54
C VAL A 205 -17.49 -6.98 19.81
N GLY A 206 -17.13 -8.24 20.03
CA GLY A 206 -15.76 -8.68 20.13
C GLY A 206 -15.32 -9.60 19.01
N GLY A 207 -14.02 -9.84 18.95
CA GLY A 207 -13.42 -10.74 17.99
C GLY A 207 -11.90 -10.74 18.00
N ILE A 208 -11.37 -11.59 17.14
CA ILE A 208 -9.95 -11.66 16.78
C ILE A 208 -9.82 -11.36 15.30
N PHE A 209 -8.72 -10.71 14.91
CA PHE A 209 -8.42 -10.46 13.51
C PHE A 209 -6.92 -10.48 13.27
N ASP A 210 -6.54 -10.87 12.05
CA ASP A 210 -5.18 -10.84 11.54
C ASP A 210 -5.20 -10.26 10.12
N ILE A 211 -4.45 -9.18 9.91
CA ILE A 211 -4.20 -8.59 8.59
C ILE A 211 -2.71 -8.74 8.30
N THR A 212 -2.39 -9.34 7.17
CA THR A 212 -1.04 -9.58 6.67
C THR A 212 -0.89 -8.92 5.32
N MET A 213 0.26 -8.28 5.12
CA MET A 213 0.68 -7.78 3.82
C MET A 213 2.14 -8.16 3.64
N GLU A 214 2.42 -8.98 2.63
CA GLU A 214 3.75 -9.38 2.24
C GLU A 214 4.05 -8.83 0.84
N VAL A 215 5.22 -8.24 0.66
CA VAL A 215 5.67 -7.71 -0.62
C VAL A 215 7.11 -8.15 -0.84
N ASN A 216 7.37 -8.85 -1.93
CA ASN A 216 8.70 -9.30 -2.31
C ASN A 216 8.99 -8.83 -3.73
N GLY A 217 10.16 -8.27 -3.99
CA GLY A 217 10.43 -7.74 -5.33
C GLY A 217 11.81 -7.16 -5.49
N GLY A 218 11.97 -6.43 -6.58
CA GLY A 218 13.17 -5.68 -6.88
C GLY A 218 12.85 -4.42 -7.69
N ALA A 219 13.72 -3.43 -7.55
CA ALA A 219 13.65 -2.16 -8.25
C ALA A 219 15.02 -1.81 -8.85
N ASP A 220 15.01 -1.35 -10.10
CA ASP A 220 16.12 -0.69 -10.76
C ASP A 220 15.71 0.76 -11.07
N ILE A 221 16.38 1.68 -10.39
CA ILE A 221 16.18 3.13 -10.47
C ILE A 221 17.42 3.83 -11.04
N SER A 222 18.31 3.08 -11.70
CA SER A 222 19.54 3.61 -12.29
C SER A 222 19.28 4.64 -13.40
N ASP A 223 18.18 4.48 -14.15
CA ASP A 223 17.66 5.48 -15.09
C ASP A 223 16.39 6.13 -14.52
N PRO A 224 16.44 7.40 -14.09
CA PRO A 224 15.27 8.11 -13.56
C PRO A 224 14.09 8.22 -14.53
N ARG A 225 14.32 8.09 -15.84
CA ARG A 225 13.28 8.14 -16.89
C ARG A 225 12.72 6.77 -17.22
N ASN A 226 13.40 5.70 -16.83
CA ASN A 226 13.01 4.33 -17.11
C ASN A 226 13.18 3.47 -15.86
N LYS A 227 12.39 3.77 -14.83
CA LYS A 227 12.36 3.00 -13.59
C LYS A 227 11.74 1.64 -13.86
N LEU A 228 12.39 0.60 -13.38
CA LEU A 228 11.92 -0.77 -13.48
C LEU A 228 11.62 -1.29 -12.09
N VAL A 229 10.42 -1.78 -11.86
CA VAL A 229 10.05 -2.41 -10.59
C VAL A 229 9.30 -3.70 -10.91
N SER A 230 9.57 -4.76 -10.15
CA SER A 230 8.81 -6.00 -10.19
C SER A 230 8.59 -6.46 -8.76
N MET A 231 7.35 -6.65 -8.36
CA MET A 231 7.01 -7.11 -7.02
C MET A 231 5.85 -8.10 -7.06
N GLN A 232 5.89 -9.06 -6.15
CA GLN A 232 4.77 -9.92 -5.77
C GLN A 232 4.23 -9.38 -4.46
N ALA A 233 2.92 -9.23 -4.39
CA ALA A 233 2.22 -8.78 -3.19
C ALA A 233 1.18 -9.84 -2.79
N GLU A 234 1.11 -10.12 -1.50
CA GLU A 234 0.09 -10.95 -0.88
C GLU A 234 -0.53 -10.15 0.28
N ILE A 235 -1.85 -10.05 0.28
CA ILE A 235 -2.63 -9.37 1.30
C ILE A 235 -3.65 -10.39 1.82
N GLY A 236 -3.59 -10.70 3.11
CA GLY A 236 -4.55 -11.57 3.77
C GLY A 236 -5.22 -10.82 4.92
N ALA A 237 -6.53 -10.95 5.08
CA ALA A 237 -7.25 -10.49 6.25
C ALA A 237 -8.21 -11.59 6.70
N SER A 238 -8.07 -12.02 7.95
CA SER A 238 -8.93 -13.05 8.54
C SER A 238 -9.37 -12.63 9.92
N GLY A 239 -10.47 -13.20 10.39
CA GLY A 239 -10.92 -12.98 11.76
C GLY A 239 -12.13 -13.80 12.15
N THR A 240 -12.47 -13.72 13.43
CA THR A 240 -13.62 -14.40 14.02
C THR A 240 -14.27 -13.47 15.03
N ASP A 241 -15.56 -13.25 14.93
CA ASP A 241 -16.31 -12.47 15.91
C ASP A 241 -16.78 -13.32 17.11
N ASP A 242 -17.37 -12.66 18.11
CA ASP A 242 -17.90 -13.31 19.32
C ASP A 242 -19.04 -14.31 19.04
N THR A 243 -19.68 -14.26 17.87
CA THR A 243 -20.71 -15.23 17.46
C THR A 243 -20.11 -16.49 16.84
N GLY A 244 -18.80 -16.50 16.58
CA GLY A 244 -18.09 -17.56 15.88
C GLY A 244 -18.14 -17.40 14.35
N TYR A 245 -18.66 -16.28 13.84
CA TYR A 245 -18.65 -15.98 12.42
C TYR A 245 -17.23 -15.69 11.97
N LYS A 246 -16.80 -16.34 10.89
CA LYS A 246 -15.44 -16.22 10.33
C LYS A 246 -15.48 -15.44 9.03
N TYR A 247 -14.58 -14.48 8.90
CA TYR A 247 -14.30 -13.83 7.62
C TYR A 247 -12.86 -14.10 7.23
N ASP A 248 -12.66 -14.29 5.92
CA ASP A 248 -11.35 -14.52 5.32
C ASP A 248 -11.33 -13.88 3.94
N LEU A 249 -10.31 -13.07 3.70
CA LEU A 249 -10.04 -12.32 2.48
C LEU A 249 -8.57 -12.57 2.14
N SER A 250 -8.28 -12.97 0.92
CA SER A 250 -6.91 -13.05 0.43
C SER A 250 -6.81 -12.53 -0.99
N LEU A 251 -5.85 -11.65 -1.23
CA LEU A 251 -5.51 -11.11 -2.53
C LEU A 251 -4.02 -11.32 -2.76
N SER A 252 -3.64 -11.96 -3.86
CA SER A 252 -2.24 -12.03 -4.28
C SER A 252 -2.08 -11.63 -5.74
N GLY A 253 -0.91 -11.15 -6.10
CA GLY A 253 -0.63 -10.77 -7.46
C GLY A 253 0.79 -10.26 -7.70
N GLU A 254 1.08 -10.02 -8.97
CA GLU A 254 2.31 -9.41 -9.43
C GLU A 254 2.06 -7.99 -9.93
N ILE A 255 3.01 -7.10 -9.65
CA ILE A 255 3.03 -5.72 -10.12
C ILE A 255 4.36 -5.48 -10.81
N ARG A 256 4.34 -4.92 -12.02
CA ARG A 256 5.53 -4.45 -12.71
C ARG A 256 5.37 -2.99 -13.13
N LEU A 257 6.36 -2.17 -12.84
CA LEU A 257 6.46 -0.82 -13.37
C LEU A 257 7.59 -0.80 -14.40
N ILE A 258 7.30 -0.38 -15.62
CA ILE A 258 8.30 -0.23 -16.69
C ILE A 258 8.15 1.19 -17.25
N GLY A 259 9.06 2.09 -16.86
CA GLY A 259 8.93 3.51 -17.19
C GLY A 259 7.68 4.12 -16.57
N GLU A 260 6.72 4.50 -17.40
CA GLU A 260 5.43 5.09 -16.97
C GLU A 260 4.26 4.09 -17.00
N SER A 261 4.49 2.86 -17.47
CA SER A 261 3.44 1.85 -17.57
C SER A 261 3.45 0.93 -16.36
N LEU A 262 2.30 0.82 -15.69
CA LEU A 262 2.06 -0.11 -14.60
C LEU A 262 1.35 -1.35 -15.15
N TYR A 263 1.87 -2.52 -14.85
CA TYR A 263 1.28 -3.81 -15.19
C TYR A 263 0.91 -4.50 -13.89
N LEU A 264 -0.31 -5.00 -13.81
CA LEU A 264 -0.83 -5.68 -12.64
C LEU A 264 -1.45 -7.00 -13.05
N LYS A 265 -1.15 -8.06 -12.32
CA LYS A 265 -1.75 -9.39 -12.47
C LYS A 265 -2.22 -9.84 -11.11
N LEU A 266 -3.48 -10.22 -11.02
CA LEU A 266 -4.06 -10.81 -9.81
C LEU A 266 -4.02 -12.32 -9.95
N ASP A 267 -3.45 -13.05 -8.99
CA ASP A 267 -3.28 -14.51 -9.09
C ASP A 267 -4.31 -15.26 -8.26
N ASN A 268 -4.68 -14.75 -7.08
CA ASN A 268 -5.67 -15.35 -6.20
C ASN A 268 -6.52 -14.24 -5.59
N ILE A 269 -7.84 -14.31 -5.81
CA ILE A 269 -8.82 -13.35 -5.30
C ILE A 269 -9.89 -14.11 -4.48
N ASN A 270 -9.67 -14.24 -3.18
CA ASN A 270 -10.69 -14.67 -2.23
C ASN A 270 -11.28 -13.43 -1.55
N LEU A 271 -12.50 -13.05 -1.89
CA LEU A 271 -13.19 -11.90 -1.28
C LEU A 271 -14.05 -12.27 -0.08
N GLY A 272 -14.08 -13.54 0.32
CA GLY A 272 -15.03 -14.05 1.30
C GLY A 272 -16.45 -13.61 0.95
N GLU A 273 -17.11 -12.97 1.90
CA GLU A 273 -18.52 -12.55 1.77
C GLU A 273 -18.68 -11.23 1.00
N LEU A 274 -17.57 -10.53 0.71
CA LEU A 274 -17.60 -9.40 -0.22
C LEU A 274 -17.92 -9.85 -1.65
N TRP A 275 -17.69 -11.13 -1.97
CA TRP A 275 -18.11 -11.72 -3.24
C TRP A 275 -19.62 -11.59 -3.45
N PHE A 276 -20.43 -11.72 -2.38
CA PHE A 276 -21.89 -11.55 -2.48
C PHE A 276 -22.25 -10.15 -2.99
N PHE A 277 -21.60 -9.10 -2.47
CA PHE A 277 -21.86 -7.73 -2.93
C PHE A 277 -21.49 -7.53 -4.40
N LEU A 278 -20.35 -8.07 -4.85
CA LEU A 278 -19.95 -7.98 -6.25
C LEU A 278 -20.88 -8.77 -7.16
N SER A 279 -21.33 -9.95 -6.73
CA SER A 279 -22.29 -10.77 -7.46
C SER A 279 -23.66 -10.09 -7.63
N MET A 280 -24.12 -9.30 -6.66
CA MET A 280 -25.34 -8.48 -6.80
C MET A 280 -25.24 -7.44 -7.92
N PHE A 281 -24.03 -7.01 -8.24
CA PHE A 281 -23.77 -6.12 -9.37
C PHE A 281 -23.44 -6.89 -10.65
N ASP A 282 -23.42 -8.22 -10.67
CA ASP A 282 -22.96 -9.06 -11.78
C ASP A 282 -21.48 -8.81 -12.13
N ILE A 283 -20.68 -8.43 -11.12
CA ILE A 283 -19.22 -8.28 -11.23
C ILE A 283 -18.58 -9.63 -10.93
N ASP A 284 -18.09 -10.28 -11.98
CA ASP A 284 -17.29 -11.49 -11.85
C ASP A 284 -15.80 -11.14 -11.79
N VAL A 285 -15.27 -11.02 -10.57
CA VAL A 285 -13.84 -10.73 -10.34
C VAL A 285 -12.92 -11.89 -10.71
N SER A 286 -13.44 -13.12 -10.83
CA SER A 286 -12.61 -14.26 -11.26
C SER A 286 -12.06 -14.07 -12.68
N LYS A 287 -12.75 -13.25 -13.50
CA LYS A 287 -12.28 -12.85 -14.83
C LYS A 287 -11.02 -11.98 -14.82
N LEU A 288 -10.60 -11.48 -13.65
CA LEU A 288 -9.35 -10.74 -13.48
C LEU A 288 -8.16 -11.66 -13.17
N GLU A 289 -8.42 -12.88 -12.70
CA GLU A 289 -7.36 -13.79 -12.27
C GLU A 289 -6.47 -14.22 -13.44
N GLY A 290 -5.17 -14.23 -13.20
CA GLY A 290 -4.13 -14.66 -14.13
C GLY A 290 -3.82 -13.68 -15.27
N ARG A 291 -4.55 -12.57 -15.42
CA ARG A 291 -4.40 -11.63 -16.55
C ARG A 291 -3.48 -10.47 -16.20
N TRP A 292 -2.55 -10.13 -17.09
CA TRP A 292 -1.80 -8.88 -16.98
C TRP A 292 -2.63 -7.71 -17.52
N ILE A 293 -2.79 -6.70 -16.70
CA ILE A 293 -3.56 -5.49 -17.00
C ILE A 293 -2.59 -4.31 -17.01
N LYS A 294 -2.53 -3.60 -18.13
CA LYS A 294 -1.70 -2.43 -18.33
C LYS A 294 -2.48 -1.16 -18.01
N PHE A 295 -1.87 -0.31 -17.20
CA PHE A 295 -2.31 1.03 -16.85
C PHE A 295 -1.28 2.04 -17.37
N ASP A 296 -1.72 2.94 -18.23
CA ASP A 296 -0.90 4.04 -18.71
C ASP A 296 -1.13 5.26 -17.82
N SER A 297 -0.32 5.39 -16.78
CA SER A 297 -0.40 6.50 -15.83
C SER A 297 0.72 7.50 -16.12
N LYS A 298 0.38 8.60 -16.78
CA LYS A 298 1.30 9.74 -16.87
C LYS A 298 1.44 10.39 -15.48
N GLY A 299 2.56 10.14 -14.81
CA GLY A 299 3.00 10.92 -13.64
C GLY A 299 2.46 10.56 -12.26
N VAL A 300 1.61 9.53 -12.09
CA VAL A 300 1.01 9.22 -10.77
C VAL A 300 1.96 8.46 -9.83
N TYR A 301 2.87 7.63 -10.37
CA TYR A 301 3.68 6.72 -9.55
C TYR A 301 5.16 7.10 -9.44
N SER A 302 5.61 8.17 -10.10
CA SER A 302 7.03 8.54 -10.13
C SER A 302 7.56 8.97 -8.76
N ASP A 303 6.72 9.59 -7.94
CA ASP A 303 7.15 10.29 -6.73
C ASP A 303 7.20 9.38 -5.50
N VAL A 304 6.28 8.41 -5.43
CA VAL A 304 6.19 7.43 -4.34
C VAL A 304 7.41 6.51 -4.32
N ILE A 305 7.97 6.18 -5.49
CA ILE A 305 9.10 5.25 -5.63
C ILE A 305 10.45 5.99 -5.58
N ALA A 306 10.48 7.30 -5.83
CA ALA A 306 11.74 8.01 -6.00
C ALA A 306 12.52 8.30 -4.70
N GLY A 307 11.91 8.16 -3.52
CA GLY A 307 12.60 8.41 -2.25
C GLY A 307 13.37 9.74 -2.22
N GLN A 308 12.94 10.74 -3.00
CA GLN A 308 13.70 11.97 -3.15
C GLN A 308 13.69 12.69 -1.81
N GLN A 309 14.87 12.73 -1.18
CA GLN A 309 15.07 13.41 0.07
C GLN A 309 14.84 14.90 -0.14
N THR A 310 13.70 15.41 0.33
CA THR A 310 13.40 16.84 0.27
C THR A 310 14.30 17.59 1.26
N GLN A 311 14.53 18.89 1.03
CA GLN A 311 15.25 19.75 1.95
C GLN A 311 14.67 19.66 3.38
N SER A 312 13.34 19.58 3.48
CA SER A 312 12.61 19.44 4.73
C SER A 312 12.87 18.11 5.47
N GLN A 313 13.15 17.00 4.75
CA GLN A 313 13.58 15.76 5.40
C GLN A 313 14.95 15.90 6.06
N LYS A 314 15.86 16.68 5.44
CA LYS A 314 17.16 16.98 6.01
C LYS A 314 17.02 17.84 7.26
N ASP A 315 16.16 18.85 7.23
CA ASP A 315 15.92 19.74 8.38
C ASP A 315 15.34 18.97 9.59
N ILE A 316 14.46 17.98 9.35
CA ILE A 316 13.93 17.10 10.41
C ILE A 316 15.02 16.17 10.97
N GLN A 317 15.91 15.63 10.12
CA GLN A 317 17.05 14.83 10.57
C GLN A 317 17.99 15.65 11.46
N ASP A 318 18.27 16.90 11.07
CA ASP A 318 19.18 17.80 11.80
C ASP A 318 18.66 18.15 13.20
N LYS A 319 17.34 18.18 13.40
CA LYS A 319 16.72 18.38 14.72
C LYS A 319 16.84 17.19 15.67
N LYS A 320 17.27 16.02 15.18
CA LYS A 320 17.48 14.80 15.98
C LYS A 320 16.31 14.51 16.92
N VAL A 321 15.08 14.45 16.38
CA VAL A 321 13.83 14.21 17.13
C VAL A 321 13.71 12.81 17.77
N TYR A 322 14.83 12.12 17.89
CA TYR A 322 14.95 10.74 18.29
C TYR A 322 16.13 10.53 19.24
N ASP A 323 16.09 9.42 19.96
CA ASP A 323 17.19 8.87 20.73
C ASP A 323 17.65 7.57 20.07
N ILE A 324 18.96 7.32 20.10
CA ILE A 324 19.56 6.13 19.51
C ILE A 324 20.16 5.28 20.61
N LYS A 325 19.72 4.02 20.66
CA LYS A 325 20.31 2.98 21.48
C LYS A 325 21.06 2.01 20.58
N GLN A 326 22.37 1.90 20.80
CA GLN A 326 23.18 0.89 20.14
C GLN A 326 22.92 -0.49 20.76
N LEU A 327 22.68 -1.48 19.91
CA LEU A 327 22.44 -2.86 20.28
C LEU A 327 23.61 -3.75 19.80
N PRO A 328 23.69 -5.03 20.23
CA PRO A 328 24.68 -5.96 19.70
C PRO A 328 24.56 -6.08 18.17
N ASP A 329 25.72 -6.10 17.51
CA ASP A 329 25.80 -6.21 16.06
C ASP A 329 25.10 -7.47 15.56
N ASN A 330 24.52 -7.36 14.37
CA ASN A 330 23.80 -8.45 13.73
C ASN A 330 24.65 -9.08 12.62
N GLN A 331 24.41 -10.35 12.34
CA GLN A 331 24.91 -11.03 11.15
C GLN A 331 23.75 -11.12 10.16
N GLY A 332 23.72 -10.20 9.19
CA GLY A 332 22.75 -10.18 8.10
C GLY A 332 23.13 -11.12 6.95
N SER A 333 22.27 -11.15 5.93
CA SER A 333 22.47 -11.94 4.71
C SER A 333 23.69 -11.49 3.92
N GLU A 334 24.04 -10.20 3.96
CA GLU A 334 25.15 -9.62 3.18
C GLU A 334 26.39 -9.30 4.02
N GLY A 335 26.40 -9.64 5.31
CA GLY A 335 27.56 -9.49 6.18
C GLY A 335 27.24 -9.00 7.58
N LYS A 336 28.26 -8.42 8.23
CA LYS A 336 28.11 -7.82 9.57
C LYS A 336 27.39 -6.49 9.48
N GLU A 337 26.46 -6.27 10.40
CA GLU A 337 25.62 -5.07 10.45
C GLU A 337 25.72 -4.39 11.81
N TYR A 338 25.72 -3.06 11.79
CA TYR A 338 25.37 -2.27 12.95
C TYR A 338 23.89 -2.42 13.24
N HIS A 339 23.53 -2.59 14.51
CA HIS A 339 22.15 -2.71 14.96
C HIS A 339 21.81 -1.58 15.94
N TYR A 340 20.81 -0.79 15.60
CA TYR A 340 20.35 0.35 16.38
C TYR A 340 18.86 0.26 16.65
N SER A 341 18.44 0.64 17.85
CA SER A 341 17.05 0.95 18.16
C SER A 341 16.92 2.46 18.24
N ILE A 342 16.10 3.03 17.36
CA ILE A 342 15.77 4.45 17.34
C ILE A 342 14.41 4.62 18.00
N SER A 343 14.31 5.48 19.01
CA SER A 343 13.02 5.82 19.64
C SER A 343 12.72 7.30 19.45
N LEU A 344 11.47 7.63 19.13
CA LEU A 344 11.06 9.03 19.03
C LEU A 344 11.12 9.69 20.42
N ASN A 345 11.83 10.81 20.52
CA ASN A 345 11.92 11.56 21.76
C ASN A 345 10.81 12.60 21.79
N ARG A 346 9.83 12.43 22.67
CA ARG A 346 8.65 13.32 22.76
C ARG A 346 9.02 14.79 22.91
N THR A 347 9.99 15.11 23.76
CA THR A 347 10.42 16.50 24.01
C THR A 347 11.04 17.13 22.78
N LYS A 348 11.94 16.41 22.09
CA LYS A 348 12.60 16.88 20.87
C LYS A 348 11.62 16.92 19.68
N LEU A 349 10.69 15.97 19.61
CA LEU A 349 9.64 16.01 18.60
C LEU A 349 8.75 17.24 18.79
N ASN A 350 8.31 17.51 20.02
CA ASN A 350 7.48 18.67 20.34
C ASN A 350 8.14 20.00 19.95
N SER A 351 9.45 20.13 20.07
CA SER A 351 10.18 21.32 19.60
C SER A 351 10.33 21.39 18.08
N ALA A 352 10.21 20.26 17.38
CA ALA A 352 10.24 20.18 15.91
C ALA A 352 8.86 20.27 15.25
N LEU A 353 7.76 20.12 16.00
CA LEU A 353 6.40 20.15 15.46
C LEU A 353 6.05 21.39 14.62
N PRO A 354 6.50 22.62 14.94
CA PRO A 354 6.25 23.78 14.09
C PRO A 354 6.78 23.60 12.67
N ASP A 355 8.01 23.10 12.53
CA ASP A 355 8.66 22.89 11.22
C ASP A 355 8.01 21.73 10.46
N ILE A 356 7.68 20.64 11.18
CA ILE A 356 6.95 19.50 10.59
C ILE A 356 5.58 19.97 10.08
N PHE A 357 4.86 20.75 10.87
CA PHE A 357 3.56 21.29 10.49
C PHE A 357 3.66 22.20 9.27
N ASN A 358 4.62 23.12 9.25
CA ASN A 358 4.85 24.01 8.11
C ASN A 358 5.21 23.23 6.84
N PHE A 359 6.06 22.21 6.96
CA PHE A 359 6.40 21.32 5.85
C PHE A 359 5.18 20.58 5.31
N LEU A 360 4.34 20.01 6.18
CA LEU A 360 3.13 19.31 5.77
C LEU A 360 2.15 20.26 5.07
N GLN A 361 1.98 21.48 5.59
CA GLN A 361 1.15 22.52 4.95
C GLN A 361 1.69 22.91 3.57
N GLU A 362 3.00 23.14 3.44
CA GLU A 362 3.62 23.46 2.16
C GLU A 362 3.45 22.32 1.15
N TYR A 363 3.67 21.07 1.58
CA TYR A 363 3.52 19.89 0.74
C TYR A 363 2.07 19.71 0.26
N ILE A 364 1.09 19.86 1.16
CA ILE A 364 -0.33 19.81 0.84
C ILE A 364 -0.68 20.91 -0.17
N ASN A 365 -0.27 22.15 0.09
CA ASN A 365 -0.56 23.28 -0.80
C ASN A 365 0.06 23.12 -2.19
N LYS A 366 1.26 22.52 -2.28
CA LYS A 366 1.98 22.33 -3.55
C LYS A 366 1.42 21.18 -4.40
N ASN A 367 0.96 20.10 -3.76
CA ASN A 367 0.59 18.86 -4.44
C ASN A 367 -0.92 18.57 -4.46
N SER A 368 -1.74 19.37 -3.76
CA SER A 368 -3.20 19.29 -3.83
C SER A 368 -3.70 19.91 -5.15
N THR A 369 -3.64 19.12 -6.23
CA THR A 369 -4.31 19.43 -7.51
C THR A 369 -5.60 18.62 -7.71
N GLY A 370 -6.05 17.90 -6.68
CA GLY A 370 -7.29 17.15 -6.72
C GLY A 370 -7.85 16.99 -5.31
N ASN A 371 -9.16 16.78 -5.22
CA ASN A 371 -9.99 16.54 -4.02
C ASN A 371 -9.45 15.46 -3.07
N PHE A 372 -8.25 15.60 -2.51
CA PHE A 372 -7.89 14.99 -1.24
C PHE A 372 -8.80 15.67 -0.22
N GLY A 373 -9.83 14.93 0.18
CA GLY A 373 -11.01 15.43 0.86
C GLY A 373 -10.69 16.53 1.86
N ASN A 374 -11.42 17.64 1.74
CA ASN A 374 -11.41 18.79 2.63
C ASN A 374 -10.85 18.42 4.00
N PHE A 375 -9.56 18.69 4.23
CA PHE A 375 -9.04 18.70 5.59
C PHE A 375 -9.96 19.65 6.36
N PRO A 376 -10.60 19.18 7.44
CA PRO A 376 -11.66 19.94 8.09
C PRO A 376 -11.07 21.23 8.67
N GLY A 377 -11.27 22.35 7.97
CA GLY A 377 -10.89 23.70 8.39
C GLY A 377 -9.39 24.00 8.38
N GLU A 378 -9.05 25.25 8.72
CA GLU A 378 -7.70 25.69 9.03
C GLU A 378 -7.17 24.90 10.25
N TYR A 379 -6.58 23.75 10.00
CA TYR A 379 -5.98 22.92 11.04
C TYR A 379 -4.78 23.69 11.62
N THR A 380 -4.89 24.15 12.87
CA THR A 380 -3.87 25.01 13.49
C THR A 380 -2.69 24.21 14.04
N LEU A 381 -1.54 24.86 14.21
CA LEU A 381 -0.37 24.25 14.86
C LEU A 381 -0.68 23.72 16.27
N ASP A 382 -1.53 24.41 17.02
CA ASP A 382 -1.90 23.97 18.37
C ASP A 382 -2.81 22.74 18.34
N GLY A 383 -3.73 22.66 17.37
CA GLY A 383 -4.49 21.43 17.08
C GLY A 383 -3.57 20.26 16.75
N PHE A 384 -2.62 20.46 15.83
CA PHE A 384 -1.63 19.46 15.48
C PHE A 384 -0.78 19.00 16.67
N LYS A 385 -0.27 19.95 17.47
CA LYS A 385 0.50 19.64 18.69
C LYS A 385 -0.31 18.83 19.68
N LYS A 386 -1.57 19.18 19.89
CA LYS A 386 -2.47 18.47 20.79
C LYS A 386 -2.69 17.03 20.31
N ASP A 387 -2.95 16.84 19.02
CA ASP A 387 -3.24 15.54 18.45
C ASP A 387 -2.01 14.62 18.43
N VAL A 388 -0.83 15.16 18.10
CA VAL A 388 0.43 14.42 18.21
C VAL A 388 0.67 14.00 19.66
N ASN A 389 0.57 14.92 20.62
CA ASN A 389 0.79 14.57 22.04
C ASN A 389 -0.22 13.54 22.56
N ASN A 390 -1.50 13.71 22.24
CA ASN A 390 -2.56 12.75 22.57
C ASN A 390 -2.29 11.37 21.96
N THR A 391 -1.78 11.32 20.73
CA THR A 391 -1.38 10.07 20.08
C THR A 391 -0.23 9.41 20.82
N PHE A 392 0.81 10.16 21.20
CA PHE A 392 1.92 9.64 22.00
C PHE A 392 1.48 9.16 23.39
N ASP A 393 0.56 9.84 24.06
CA ASP A 393 0.03 9.42 25.36
C ASP A 393 -0.70 8.08 25.28
N LYS A 394 -1.39 7.83 24.15
CA LYS A 394 -2.15 6.60 23.93
C LYS A 394 -1.25 5.46 23.46
N ILE A 395 -0.39 5.69 22.46
CA ILE A 395 0.45 4.65 21.85
C ILE A 395 1.71 4.38 22.70
N GLY A 396 2.20 5.36 23.44
CA GLY A 396 3.49 5.33 24.13
C GLY A 396 4.67 5.41 23.18
N ASP A 397 5.87 5.10 23.68
CA ASP A 397 7.11 5.25 22.92
C ASP A 397 7.13 4.37 21.67
N LEU A 398 7.52 4.97 20.56
CA LEU A 398 7.67 4.31 19.26
C LEU A 398 9.15 4.05 19.03
N SER A 399 9.50 2.77 18.82
CA SER A 399 10.87 2.37 18.50
C SER A 399 10.96 1.58 17.21
N VAL A 400 11.98 1.89 16.41
CA VAL A 400 12.30 1.24 15.14
C VAL A 400 13.69 0.64 15.24
N GLY A 401 13.83 -0.63 14.91
CA GLY A 401 15.10 -1.31 14.71
C GLY A 401 15.67 -1.00 13.32
N LEU A 402 16.92 -0.54 13.26
CA LEU A 402 17.66 -0.30 12.04
C LEU A 402 18.91 -1.15 11.99
N PHE A 403 19.16 -1.74 10.81
CA PHE A 403 20.31 -2.58 10.54
C PHE A 403 21.06 -1.98 9.35
N ILE A 404 22.33 -1.62 9.58
CA ILE A 404 23.17 -0.91 8.62
C ILE A 404 24.44 -1.72 8.36
N GLY A 405 24.75 -2.01 7.10
CA GLY A 405 25.91 -2.82 6.74
C GLY A 405 27.21 -2.14 7.13
N LYS A 406 28.14 -2.88 7.76
CA LYS A 406 29.42 -2.30 8.21
C LYS A 406 30.37 -1.97 7.05
N SER A 407 30.27 -2.70 5.94
CA SER A 407 31.12 -2.55 4.76
C SER A 407 30.65 -1.45 3.82
N ASP A 408 29.34 -1.42 3.53
CA ASP A 408 28.73 -0.54 2.53
C ASP A 408 28.08 0.71 3.14
N MET A 409 27.78 0.68 4.45
CA MET A 409 27.02 1.71 5.15
C MET A 409 25.66 1.95 4.48
N LEU A 410 24.94 0.89 4.11
CA LEU A 410 23.58 0.94 3.55
C LEU A 410 22.55 0.36 4.53
N PHE A 411 21.28 0.77 4.41
CA PHE A 411 20.20 0.18 5.18
C PHE A 411 19.84 -1.20 4.61
N HIS A 412 20.02 -2.24 5.42
CA HIS A 412 19.68 -3.63 5.05
C HIS A 412 18.37 -4.07 5.64
N LYS A 413 18.02 -3.59 6.84
CA LYS A 413 16.76 -3.96 7.48
C LYS A 413 16.19 -2.86 8.35
N ILE A 414 14.86 -2.78 8.35
CA ILE A 414 14.04 -1.94 9.21
C ILE A 414 13.01 -2.84 9.88
N SER A 415 12.83 -2.70 11.18
CA SER A 415 11.80 -3.45 11.93
C SER A 415 11.08 -2.56 12.93
N PHE A 416 9.79 -2.81 13.13
CA PHE A 416 8.94 -2.11 14.07
C PHE A 416 7.96 -3.11 14.68
N ASP A 417 7.87 -3.15 16.01
CA ASP A 417 6.95 -4.02 16.73
C ASP A 417 6.31 -3.24 17.86
N LYS A 418 4.98 -3.17 17.87
CA LYS A 418 4.24 -2.39 18.87
C LYS A 418 2.87 -2.99 19.17
N GLY A 419 2.61 -3.23 20.45
CA GLY A 419 1.28 -3.45 20.98
C GLY A 419 0.62 -2.14 21.38
N VAL A 420 -0.61 -1.93 20.93
CA VAL A 420 -1.43 -0.76 21.25
C VAL A 420 -2.69 -1.22 21.96
N ASP A 421 -2.87 -0.72 23.19
CA ASP A 421 -4.08 -0.92 23.96
C ASP A 421 -5.18 0.03 23.46
N ILE A 422 -6.24 -0.52 22.87
CA ILE A 422 -7.30 0.27 22.26
C ILE A 422 -8.21 0.95 23.28
N SER A 423 -8.19 0.50 24.55
CA SER A 423 -8.98 1.13 25.63
C SER A 423 -8.55 2.57 25.92
N LYS A 424 -7.32 2.93 25.53
CA LYS A 424 -6.81 4.30 25.60
C LYS A 424 -7.39 5.22 24.53
N PHE A 425 -7.96 4.67 23.46
CA PHE A 425 -8.59 5.43 22.38
C PHE A 425 -10.09 5.57 22.57
N ASP A 426 -10.72 4.51 23.06
CA ASP A 426 -12.15 4.44 23.37
C ASP A 426 -12.34 3.65 24.66
N SER A 427 -12.93 4.28 25.68
CA SER A 427 -13.16 3.64 26.98
C SER A 427 -14.17 2.49 26.94
N LYS A 428 -14.94 2.36 25.85
CA LYS A 428 -15.84 1.23 25.59
C LYS A 428 -15.17 0.10 24.79
N ALA A 429 -13.90 0.29 24.43
CA ALA A 429 -13.10 -0.71 23.76
C ALA A 429 -12.09 -1.36 24.71
N SER A 430 -11.75 -2.62 24.47
CA SER A 430 -10.70 -3.35 25.20
C SER A 430 -9.98 -4.30 24.26
N GLY A 431 -8.72 -4.60 24.56
CA GLY A 431 -7.90 -5.54 23.79
C GLY A 431 -6.63 -4.88 23.27
N ILE A 432 -5.79 -5.67 22.62
CA ILE A 432 -4.48 -5.22 22.14
C ILE A 432 -4.38 -5.46 20.64
N ILE A 433 -4.08 -4.39 19.90
CA ILE A 433 -3.66 -4.48 18.50
C ILE A 433 -2.14 -4.55 18.47
N GLN A 434 -1.60 -5.65 17.97
CA GLN A 434 -0.18 -5.78 17.68
C GLN A 434 0.08 -5.36 16.24
N ILE A 435 1.09 -4.52 16.06
CA ILE A 435 1.57 -4.04 14.77
C ILE A 435 3.01 -4.51 14.66
N SER A 436 3.32 -5.30 13.64
CA SER A 436 4.67 -5.74 13.32
C SER A 436 4.97 -5.42 11.87
N TYR A 437 6.05 -4.70 11.63
CA TYR A 437 6.55 -4.39 10.30
C TYR A 437 8.01 -4.78 10.21
N LYS A 438 8.38 -5.48 9.15
CA LYS A 438 9.75 -5.87 8.85
C LYS A 438 10.00 -5.64 7.37
N SER A 439 11.09 -4.97 7.05
CA SER A 439 11.55 -4.77 5.67
C SER A 439 13.03 -5.09 5.59
N GLU A 440 13.40 -5.92 4.64
CA GLU A 440 14.77 -6.35 4.37
C GLU A 440 15.12 -6.03 2.93
N LYS A 441 16.37 -5.62 2.70
CA LYS A 441 16.94 -5.28 1.41
C LYS A 441 18.13 -6.19 1.14
N SER A 442 18.34 -6.52 -0.13
CA SER A 442 19.47 -7.35 -0.58
C SER A 442 19.77 -7.08 -2.05
N GLY A 443 20.86 -7.64 -2.58
CA GLY A 443 21.29 -7.46 -3.95
C GLY A 443 21.49 -6.00 -4.32
N ILE A 444 21.91 -5.15 -3.37
CA ILE A 444 21.99 -3.71 -3.62
C ILE A 444 23.06 -3.45 -4.68
N ASN A 445 22.72 -2.63 -5.68
CA ASN A 445 23.52 -2.32 -6.86
C ASN A 445 23.88 -3.53 -7.74
N GLN A 446 23.13 -4.63 -7.65
CA GLN A 446 23.23 -5.75 -8.57
C GLN A 446 22.24 -5.59 -9.74
N PRO A 447 22.60 -5.99 -10.98
CA PRO A 447 21.69 -5.91 -12.12
C PRO A 447 20.40 -6.70 -11.87
N LEU A 448 19.24 -6.11 -12.20
CA LEU A 448 17.94 -6.77 -12.15
C LEU A 448 17.40 -6.95 -13.56
N LEU A 449 16.90 -8.14 -13.86
CA LEU A 449 16.26 -8.42 -15.15
C LEU A 449 14.75 -8.26 -15.00
N ILE A 450 14.25 -7.07 -15.31
CA ILE A 450 12.82 -6.73 -15.23
C ILE A 450 12.35 -6.33 -16.63
N SER A 451 11.34 -7.02 -17.14
CA SER A 451 10.73 -6.74 -18.45
C SER A 451 9.21 -6.67 -18.36
N ALA A 452 8.61 -5.92 -19.30
CA ALA A 452 7.17 -5.93 -19.48
C ALA A 452 6.68 -7.35 -19.77
N PRO A 453 5.47 -7.71 -19.30
CA PRO A 453 4.82 -8.94 -19.74
C PRO A 453 4.55 -8.89 -21.25
N ASN A 454 4.61 -10.04 -21.93
CA ASN A 454 4.38 -10.12 -23.37
C ASN A 454 2.88 -10.16 -23.71
N ASP A 455 2.08 -10.60 -22.75
CA ASP A 455 0.67 -10.90 -22.83
C ASP A 455 -0.11 -10.02 -21.85
N TYR A 456 -0.37 -8.77 -22.23
CA TYR A 456 -1.16 -7.84 -21.41
C TYR A 456 -2.38 -7.30 -22.16
N GLU A 457 -3.36 -6.86 -21.40
CA GLU A 457 -4.54 -6.16 -21.87
C GLU A 457 -4.60 -4.76 -21.28
N ASN A 458 -5.13 -3.78 -22.01
CA ASN A 458 -5.30 -2.43 -21.45
C ASN A 458 -6.44 -2.42 -20.43
N PHE A 459 -6.24 -1.69 -19.32
CA PHE A 459 -7.24 -1.54 -18.27
C PHE A 459 -8.62 -1.17 -18.81
N GLU A 460 -8.71 -0.26 -19.77
CA GLU A 460 -10.00 0.15 -20.36
C GLU A 460 -10.77 -1.03 -20.96
N ASN A 461 -10.07 -1.98 -21.60
CA ASN A 461 -10.70 -3.15 -22.20
C ASN A 461 -11.25 -4.08 -21.11
N VAL A 462 -10.41 -4.40 -20.12
CA VAL A 462 -10.76 -5.29 -19.00
C VAL A 462 -11.89 -4.67 -18.15
N PHE A 463 -11.81 -3.37 -17.87
CA PHE A 463 -12.83 -2.63 -17.15
C PHE A 463 -14.15 -2.59 -17.92
N ASN A 464 -14.13 -2.35 -19.24
CA ASN A 464 -15.34 -2.38 -20.06
C ASN A 464 -15.94 -3.79 -20.18
N GLU A 465 -15.12 -4.84 -20.15
CA GLU A 465 -15.60 -6.23 -20.14
C GLU A 465 -16.36 -6.55 -18.85
N ILE A 466 -15.81 -6.14 -17.70
CA ILE A 466 -16.34 -6.50 -16.38
C ILE A 466 -17.41 -5.51 -15.90
N ALA A 467 -17.13 -4.21 -15.96
CA ALA A 467 -18.01 -3.16 -15.47
C ALA A 467 -18.87 -2.52 -16.57
N GLY A 468 -18.52 -2.69 -17.85
CA GLY A 468 -19.26 -2.07 -18.96
C GLY A 468 -20.75 -2.45 -19.01
N PRO A 469 -21.15 -3.73 -18.85
CA PRO A 469 -22.55 -4.10 -18.75
C PRO A 469 -23.29 -3.38 -17.61
N ILE A 470 -22.62 -3.18 -16.47
CA ILE A 470 -23.19 -2.55 -15.28
C ILE A 470 -23.33 -1.04 -15.49
N ILE A 471 -22.28 -0.39 -16.02
CA ILE A 471 -22.28 1.05 -16.29
C ILE A 471 -23.36 1.38 -17.33
N LYS A 472 -23.48 0.57 -18.39
CA LYS A 472 -24.49 0.75 -19.43
C LYS A 472 -25.91 0.48 -18.93
N THR A 473 -26.08 -0.37 -17.92
CA THR A 473 -27.41 -0.70 -17.36
C THR A 473 -27.74 0.07 -16.08
N ARG A 474 -26.81 0.87 -15.54
CA ARG A 474 -26.99 1.61 -14.27
C ARG A 474 -28.17 2.56 -14.33
N GLN A 475 -28.29 3.33 -15.42
CA GLN A 475 -29.42 4.24 -15.61
C GLN A 475 -30.73 3.45 -15.72
N VAL A 476 -30.75 2.37 -16.52
CA VAL A 476 -31.92 1.49 -16.66
C VAL A 476 -32.34 0.87 -15.31
N ARG A 477 -31.38 0.45 -14.47
CA ARG A 477 -31.65 -0.07 -13.11
C ARG A 477 -32.19 1.02 -12.18
N SER A 478 -31.64 2.22 -12.26
CA SER A 478 -32.12 3.40 -11.52
C SER A 478 -33.57 3.73 -11.89
N ASP A 479 -33.87 3.77 -13.19
CA ASP A 479 -35.22 4.05 -13.70
C ASP A 479 -36.20 2.96 -13.29
N MET A 480 -35.80 1.69 -13.37
CA MET A 480 -36.60 0.56 -12.92
C MET A 480 -36.91 0.62 -11.42
N THR A 481 -35.94 1.07 -10.62
CA THR A 481 -36.12 1.28 -9.18
C THR A 481 -37.12 2.40 -8.90
N GLN A 482 -37.03 3.51 -9.62
CA GLN A 482 -37.99 4.62 -9.52
C GLN A 482 -39.39 4.17 -9.93
N ILE A 483 -39.52 3.41 -11.01
CA ILE A 483 -40.79 2.83 -11.45
C ILE A 483 -41.40 1.92 -10.38
N ALA A 484 -40.61 1.06 -9.73
CA ALA A 484 -41.08 0.22 -8.64
C ALA A 484 -41.55 1.05 -7.43
N GLY A 485 -40.83 2.12 -7.09
CA GLY A 485 -41.24 3.08 -6.06
C GLY A 485 -42.57 3.78 -6.39
N LEU A 486 -42.74 4.24 -7.64
CA LEU A 486 -43.98 4.83 -8.12
C LEU A 486 -45.13 3.83 -8.11
N ALA A 487 -44.87 2.54 -8.39
CA ALA A 487 -45.88 1.48 -8.28
C ALA A 487 -46.33 1.33 -6.83
N ALA A 488 -45.41 1.28 -5.88
CA ALA A 488 -45.74 1.18 -4.45
C ALA A 488 -46.57 2.39 -3.96
N LEU A 489 -46.19 3.61 -4.36
CA LEU A 489 -46.94 4.82 -4.05
C LEU A 489 -48.34 4.79 -4.68
N TYR A 490 -48.44 4.39 -5.95
CA TYR A 490 -49.71 4.25 -6.66
C TYR A 490 -50.66 3.27 -5.96
N TYR A 491 -50.15 2.09 -5.55
CA TYR A 491 -50.94 1.11 -4.80
C TYR A 491 -51.36 1.65 -3.43
N SER A 492 -50.49 2.37 -2.73
CA SER A 492 -50.83 2.97 -1.43
C SER A 492 -52.05 3.88 -1.52
N SER A 493 -52.12 4.71 -2.58
CA SER A 493 -53.23 5.65 -2.82
C SER A 493 -54.50 5.00 -3.39
N ASN A 494 -54.37 4.01 -4.28
CA ASN A 494 -55.52 3.48 -5.03
C ASN A 494 -55.97 2.09 -4.57
N LYS A 495 -55.22 1.44 -3.67
CA LYS A 495 -55.39 0.05 -3.24
C LYS A 495 -55.47 -0.95 -4.41
N SER A 496 -54.82 -0.62 -5.52
CA SER A 496 -54.83 -1.40 -6.75
C SER A 496 -53.68 -0.99 -7.68
N TYR A 497 -53.07 -1.95 -8.40
CA TYR A 497 -52.14 -1.66 -9.51
C TYR A 497 -52.83 -1.65 -10.88
N TYR A 498 -54.15 -1.87 -10.96
CA TYR A 498 -54.84 -2.21 -12.21
C TYR A 498 -54.57 -1.23 -13.36
N SER A 499 -54.50 0.07 -13.08
CA SER A 499 -54.24 1.09 -14.11
C SER A 499 -52.77 1.49 -14.23
N PHE A 500 -51.86 0.83 -13.51
CA PHE A 500 -50.42 1.13 -13.56
C PHE A 500 -49.82 0.81 -14.92
N CYS A 501 -50.30 -0.25 -15.56
CA CYS A 501 -49.99 -0.62 -16.93
C CYS A 501 -51.20 -0.37 -17.85
N ARG A 502 -50.94 -0.01 -19.11
CA ARG A 502 -51.97 0.17 -20.15
C ARG A 502 -51.46 -0.35 -21.49
N GLY A 503 -52.20 -1.29 -22.09
CA GLY A 503 -51.86 -1.84 -23.40
C GLY A 503 -50.53 -2.60 -23.45
N GLY A 504 -50.09 -3.17 -22.32
CA GLY A 504 -48.80 -3.87 -22.21
C GLY A 504 -47.60 -2.95 -21.93
N TYR A 505 -47.82 -1.65 -21.69
CA TYR A 505 -46.78 -0.66 -21.40
C TYR A 505 -47.08 0.12 -20.13
N LEU A 506 -46.10 0.89 -19.63
CA LEU A 506 -46.29 1.82 -18.51
C LEU A 506 -47.38 2.85 -18.85
N ASN A 507 -48.32 3.07 -17.93
CA ASN A 507 -49.43 3.99 -18.21
C ASN A 507 -49.02 5.46 -18.02
N GLY A 508 -48.47 6.06 -19.08
CA GLY A 508 -48.11 7.48 -19.13
C GLY A 508 -49.29 8.46 -18.97
N PHE A 509 -50.53 7.97 -18.94
CA PHE A 509 -51.76 8.78 -18.79
C PHE A 509 -52.31 8.80 -17.36
N LEU A 510 -51.59 8.24 -16.38
CA LEU A 510 -51.99 8.33 -14.99
C LEU A 510 -52.00 9.78 -14.50
N LYS A 511 -53.08 10.18 -13.82
CA LYS A 511 -53.27 11.56 -13.34
C LYS A 511 -52.12 12.06 -12.45
N THR A 512 -51.59 11.21 -11.57
CA THR A 512 -50.57 11.60 -10.58
C THR A 512 -49.14 11.30 -11.04
N TYR A 513 -48.91 10.14 -11.66
CA TYR A 513 -47.55 9.64 -11.96
C TYR A 513 -47.27 9.43 -13.47
N GLY A 514 -48.23 9.74 -14.35
CA GLY A 514 -48.15 9.40 -15.77
C GLY A 514 -46.97 10.07 -16.48
N ALA A 515 -46.72 11.35 -16.22
CA ALA A 515 -45.61 12.07 -16.83
C ALA A 515 -44.24 11.48 -16.46
N GLU A 516 -44.08 11.09 -15.19
CA GLU A 516 -42.84 10.51 -14.69
C GLU A 516 -42.61 9.09 -15.22
N LEU A 517 -43.66 8.26 -15.24
CA LEU A 517 -43.58 6.93 -15.88
C LEU A 517 -43.25 7.03 -17.37
N ALA A 518 -43.80 8.02 -18.09
CA ALA A 518 -43.47 8.25 -19.49
C ALA A 518 -42.03 8.71 -19.69
N MET A 519 -41.52 9.57 -18.81
CA MET A 519 -40.14 10.04 -18.82
C MET A 519 -39.16 8.89 -18.55
N LEU A 520 -39.37 8.11 -17.49
CA LEU A 520 -38.53 6.95 -17.14
C LEU A 520 -38.56 5.89 -18.25
N SER A 521 -39.72 5.65 -18.86
CA SER A 521 -39.81 4.76 -20.01
C SER A 521 -39.00 5.25 -21.22
N LYS A 522 -38.98 6.58 -21.45
CA LYS A 522 -38.23 7.17 -22.56
C LYS A 522 -36.72 7.14 -22.30
N ASP A 523 -36.30 7.38 -21.06
CA ASP A 523 -34.88 7.30 -20.67
C ASP A 523 -34.34 5.89 -20.87
N MET A 524 -35.05 4.86 -20.36
CA MET A 524 -34.66 3.46 -20.61
C MET A 524 -34.51 3.15 -22.11
N VAL A 525 -35.41 3.65 -22.97
CA VAL A 525 -35.30 3.46 -24.44
C VAL A 525 -34.08 4.21 -25.00
N ALA A 526 -33.78 5.41 -24.51
CA ALA A 526 -32.59 6.17 -24.90
C ALA A 526 -31.28 5.45 -24.51
N GLN A 527 -31.30 4.65 -23.45
CA GLN A 527 -30.18 3.76 -23.05
C GLN A 527 -30.07 2.48 -23.91
N GLY A 528 -30.84 2.38 -25.00
CA GLY A 528 -30.78 1.27 -25.94
C GLY A 528 -31.60 0.05 -25.55
N THR A 529 -32.51 0.18 -24.56
CA THR A 529 -33.50 -0.88 -24.27
C THR A 529 -34.71 -0.77 -25.20
N GLY A 530 -35.50 -1.85 -25.29
CA GLY A 530 -36.85 -1.77 -25.84
C GLY A 530 -37.84 -1.13 -24.86
N TRP A 531 -39.03 -0.80 -25.33
CA TRP A 531 -40.11 -0.34 -24.44
C TRP A 531 -40.41 -1.37 -23.35
N ALA A 532 -40.60 -0.89 -22.12
CA ALA A 532 -40.88 -1.73 -20.97
C ALA A 532 -42.22 -2.46 -21.14
N ASN A 533 -42.20 -3.78 -21.03
CA ASN A 533 -43.41 -4.59 -20.97
C ASN A 533 -43.98 -4.48 -19.57
N CYS A 534 -45.23 -4.07 -19.45
CA CYS A 534 -45.90 -3.80 -18.18
C CYS A 534 -47.22 -4.57 -18.12
N PHE A 535 -47.37 -5.38 -17.09
CA PHE A 535 -48.62 -6.04 -16.76
C PHE A 535 -48.97 -5.77 -15.30
N SER A 536 -50.21 -5.37 -15.04
CA SER A 536 -50.69 -5.13 -13.68
C SER A 536 -52.13 -5.62 -13.51
N ASN A 537 -52.47 -5.97 -12.29
CA ASN A 537 -53.83 -6.29 -11.87
C ASN A 537 -54.12 -5.59 -10.52
N ALA A 538 -55.19 -5.97 -9.81
CA ALA A 538 -55.49 -5.34 -8.53
C ALA A 538 -54.40 -5.55 -7.47
N GLN A 539 -53.69 -6.67 -7.47
CA GLN A 539 -52.83 -7.13 -6.37
C GLN A 539 -51.33 -7.13 -6.71
N SER A 540 -50.97 -7.18 -7.99
CA SER A 540 -49.60 -7.38 -8.43
C SER A 540 -49.28 -6.60 -9.72
N PHE A 541 -47.98 -6.43 -9.97
CA PHE A 541 -47.47 -5.92 -11.24
C PHE A 541 -46.17 -6.63 -11.61
N CYS A 542 -45.88 -6.65 -12.92
CA CYS A 542 -44.60 -7.07 -13.47
C CYS A 542 -44.23 -6.12 -14.60
N ILE A 543 -43.05 -5.52 -14.49
CA ILE A 543 -42.46 -4.65 -15.51
C ILE A 543 -41.15 -5.28 -15.93
N SER A 544 -40.87 -5.37 -17.23
CA SER A 544 -39.61 -5.92 -17.73
C SER A 544 -39.09 -5.18 -18.95
N VAL A 545 -37.78 -4.96 -19.01
CA VAL A 545 -37.07 -4.39 -20.17
C VAL A 545 -36.00 -5.36 -20.62
N GLN A 546 -35.76 -5.43 -21.93
CA GLN A 546 -34.66 -6.20 -22.48
C GLN A 546 -33.40 -5.33 -22.51
N LEU A 547 -32.31 -5.85 -21.93
CA LEU A 547 -31.01 -5.21 -21.93
C LEU A 547 -30.25 -5.52 -23.23
N ALA A 548 -29.16 -4.79 -23.49
CA ALA A 548 -28.38 -4.91 -24.73
C ALA A 548 -27.76 -6.31 -24.94
N ASP A 549 -27.50 -7.03 -23.84
CA ASP A 549 -27.02 -8.41 -23.83
C ASP A 549 -28.14 -9.46 -24.01
N LYS A 550 -29.38 -9.01 -24.29
CA LYS A 550 -30.62 -9.79 -24.44
C LYS A 550 -31.20 -10.36 -23.15
N SER A 551 -30.59 -10.12 -21.99
CA SER A 551 -31.17 -10.44 -20.68
C SER A 551 -32.37 -9.53 -20.36
N TRP A 552 -33.14 -9.88 -19.33
CA TRP A 552 -34.30 -9.11 -18.88
C TRP A 552 -34.08 -8.55 -17.48
N LEU A 553 -34.29 -7.25 -17.31
CA LEU A 553 -34.42 -6.64 -15.99
C LEU A 553 -35.90 -6.49 -15.67
N CYS A 554 -36.33 -7.00 -14.52
CA CYS A 554 -37.72 -6.97 -14.10
C CYS A 554 -37.92 -6.23 -12.77
N ALA A 555 -39.06 -5.59 -12.61
CA ALA A 555 -39.59 -5.10 -11.33
C ALA A 555 -40.95 -5.72 -11.02
N THR A 556 -41.13 -6.13 -9.77
CA THR A 556 -42.37 -6.68 -9.22
C THR A 556 -42.63 -6.07 -7.84
N GLN A 557 -43.76 -6.42 -7.22
CA GLN A 557 -44.03 -6.02 -5.82
C GLN A 557 -42.98 -6.52 -4.81
N ASN A 558 -42.15 -7.51 -5.16
CA ASN A 558 -41.11 -8.07 -4.30
C ASN A 558 -39.72 -7.44 -4.53
N GLY A 559 -39.64 -6.38 -5.33
CA GLY A 559 -38.38 -5.76 -5.75
C GLY A 559 -38.04 -6.06 -7.21
N TYR A 560 -36.79 -5.81 -7.59
CA TYR A 560 -36.30 -6.07 -8.95
C TYR A 560 -35.39 -7.30 -8.99
N SER A 561 -35.39 -7.99 -10.12
CA SER A 561 -34.48 -9.11 -10.40
C SER A 561 -33.98 -9.04 -11.84
N LEU A 562 -32.75 -9.51 -12.05
CA LEU A 562 -32.28 -9.89 -13.38
C LEU A 562 -32.79 -11.30 -13.65
N GLY A 563 -33.29 -11.52 -14.85
CA GLY A 563 -33.83 -12.80 -15.26
C GLY A 563 -33.69 -13.04 -16.76
N THR A 564 -34.06 -14.25 -17.16
CA THR A 564 -34.09 -14.65 -18.58
C THR A 564 -35.47 -14.49 -19.19
N THR A 565 -36.49 -14.23 -18.37
CA THR A 565 -37.90 -14.20 -18.78
C THR A 565 -38.49 -12.79 -18.78
N LYS A 566 -39.04 -12.39 -19.92
CA LYS A 566 -39.94 -11.23 -20.07
C LYS A 566 -41.21 -11.42 -19.23
N CYS A 567 -41.75 -10.34 -18.67
CA CYS A 567 -43.10 -10.35 -18.09
C CYS A 567 -44.14 -10.70 -19.15
N THR A 568 -44.98 -11.71 -18.88
CA THR A 568 -46.12 -12.08 -19.73
C THR A 568 -47.46 -11.88 -19.02
N SER A 569 -47.44 -11.63 -17.72
CA SER A 569 -48.60 -11.36 -16.87
C SER A 569 -48.17 -10.60 -15.61
N ALA A 570 -49.14 -10.03 -14.88
CA ALA A 570 -48.89 -9.33 -13.61
C ALA A 570 -48.38 -10.27 -12.49
N ALA A 571 -48.47 -11.59 -12.67
CA ALA A 571 -48.01 -12.60 -11.71
C ALA A 571 -46.71 -13.29 -12.16
N THR A 572 -46.07 -12.80 -13.23
CA THR A 572 -44.82 -13.40 -13.72
C THR A 572 -43.75 -13.26 -12.65
N LEU A 573 -43.17 -14.40 -12.24
CA LEU A 573 -41.97 -14.42 -11.42
C LEU A 573 -40.78 -14.29 -12.36
N CYS A 574 -40.10 -13.14 -12.32
CA CYS A 574 -38.92 -12.96 -13.14
C CYS A 574 -37.77 -13.78 -12.54
N LYS A 575 -37.43 -14.87 -13.23
CA LYS A 575 -36.40 -15.84 -12.86
C LYS A 575 -35.16 -15.70 -13.72
#